data_AF-A0A0N0T0W3-F1
#
_entry.id   AF-A0A0N0T0W3-F1
#
_cell.length_a   1.000
_cell.length_b   1.000
_cell.length_c   1.000
_cell.angle_alpha   90.00
_cell.angle_beta   90.00
_cell.angle_gamma   90.00
#
_symmetry.space_group_name_H-M   'P 1'
#
loop_
_entity.id
_entity.type
_entity.pdbx_description
1 polymer ?
#
loop_
_entity_poly.entity_id
_entity_poly.type
_entity_poly.pdbx_seq_one_letter_code
_entity_poly.pdbx_strand_id
1 'polypeptide(L)'
;MEGIFMSGTQTLTTQTGTYSYSVSEGENGETIYDLSRVFQDGALPVGAIVIHPDYNPFPEVPGLLNVQFGKGGAERDERTDVPMLGEELEAAFIIGHQLVNPADLDVDPQAEKESAPKVRFLRGHLRAAATEVKSPSTTASKATFLAVQDLVTELVKIYRADKATAKREAKYGKFLDAQRAEVLAPQIKEVDDQIKALQLRKAQLTDKLNGYKAA
;
A
#
# COMPACT_ATOMS: atom_id res chain seq x y z
N MET A 1 5.78 -23.53 -21.65
CA MET A 1 4.36 -23.17 -21.52
C MET A 1 4.31 -21.70 -21.17
N GLU A 2 4.17 -20.87 -22.20
CA GLU A 2 4.00 -19.42 -22.03
C GLU A 2 2.61 -19.17 -21.43
N GLY A 3 2.57 -18.49 -20.30
CA GLY A 3 1.33 -18.09 -19.65
C GLY A 3 0.66 -17.02 -20.50
N ILE A 4 -0.48 -17.39 -21.10
CA ILE A 4 -1.38 -16.44 -21.73
C ILE A 4 -1.82 -15.46 -20.64
N PHE A 5 -1.38 -14.21 -20.75
CA PHE A 5 -1.93 -13.10 -20.00
C PHE A 5 -3.44 -13.10 -20.25
N MET A 6 -4.25 -13.30 -19.21
CA MET A 6 -5.67 -12.96 -19.28
C MET A 6 -5.77 -11.42 -19.25
N SER A 7 -5.36 -10.77 -20.33
CA SER A 7 -5.50 -9.32 -20.55
C SER A 7 -6.92 -8.99 -21.00
N GLY A 8 -7.90 -9.52 -20.27
CA GLY A 8 -9.32 -9.29 -20.51
C GLY A 8 -9.87 -8.34 -19.46
N THR A 9 -10.69 -7.38 -19.88
CA THR A 9 -11.53 -6.61 -18.98
C THR A 9 -12.45 -7.56 -18.22
N GLN A 10 -12.38 -7.53 -16.89
CA GLN A 10 -13.22 -8.31 -16.00
C GLN A 10 -14.27 -7.42 -15.34
N THR A 11 -15.31 -8.00 -14.77
CA THR A 11 -16.34 -7.26 -14.04
C THR A 11 -16.35 -7.66 -12.58
N LEU A 12 -16.64 -6.69 -11.73
CA LEU A 12 -16.79 -6.82 -10.31
C LEU A 12 -18.10 -6.12 -9.89
N THR A 13 -18.97 -6.81 -9.18
CA THR A 13 -20.20 -6.23 -8.62
C THR A 13 -20.07 -6.16 -7.09
N THR A 14 -20.18 -4.95 -6.56
CA THR A 14 -20.23 -4.65 -5.12
C THR A 14 -21.68 -4.37 -4.70
N GLN A 15 -21.92 -4.17 -3.41
CA GLN A 15 -23.25 -3.73 -2.92
C GLN A 15 -23.61 -2.30 -3.40
N THR A 16 -22.62 -1.52 -3.84
CA THR A 16 -22.75 -0.10 -4.18
C THR A 16 -22.62 0.20 -5.67
N GLY A 17 -22.26 -0.79 -6.48
CA GLY A 17 -22.19 -0.63 -7.93
C GLY A 17 -21.46 -1.77 -8.65
N THR A 18 -21.50 -1.73 -9.98
CA THR A 18 -20.70 -2.63 -10.82
C THR A 18 -19.56 -1.86 -11.45
N TYR A 19 -18.38 -2.47 -11.46
CA TYR A 19 -17.16 -1.95 -12.03
C TYR A 19 -16.62 -2.94 -13.05
N SER A 20 -16.07 -2.45 -14.15
CA SER A 20 -15.18 -3.23 -15.00
C SER A 20 -13.76 -2.84 -14.68
N TYR A 21 -12.85 -3.82 -14.70
CA TYR A 21 -11.45 -3.60 -14.39
C TYR A 21 -10.50 -4.35 -15.33
N SER A 22 -9.33 -3.77 -15.56
CA SER A 22 -8.17 -4.48 -16.09
C SER A 22 -7.06 -4.49 -15.06
N VAL A 23 -6.28 -5.56 -15.04
CA VAL A 23 -5.14 -5.72 -14.14
C VAL A 23 -3.85 -5.54 -14.91
N SER A 24 -2.97 -4.68 -14.41
CA SER A 24 -1.61 -4.54 -14.90
C SER A 24 -0.60 -4.60 -13.73
N GLU A 25 0.66 -4.87 -14.06
CA GLU A 25 1.75 -4.90 -13.09
C GLU A 25 2.52 -3.58 -13.15
N GLY A 26 2.74 -2.96 -11.99
CA GLY A 26 3.59 -1.79 -11.82
C GLY A 26 5.09 -2.11 -11.91
N GLU A 27 5.91 -1.07 -11.86
CA GLU A 27 7.36 -1.19 -12.01
C GLU A 27 7.97 -2.14 -10.98
N ASN A 28 7.52 -2.09 -9.72
CA ASN A 28 8.07 -2.88 -8.61
C ASN A 28 7.22 -4.11 -8.28
N GLY A 29 6.22 -4.44 -9.10
CA GLY A 29 5.30 -5.54 -8.82
C GLY A 29 4.03 -5.11 -8.11
N GLU A 30 3.70 -3.82 -8.12
CA GLU A 30 2.40 -3.34 -7.69
C GLU A 30 1.29 -3.93 -8.57
N THR A 31 0.13 -4.22 -8.00
CA THR A 31 -1.04 -4.63 -8.77
C THR A 31 -1.92 -3.42 -9.03
N ILE A 32 -2.05 -3.04 -10.30
CA ILE A 32 -2.83 -1.88 -10.72
C ILE A 32 -4.17 -2.36 -11.26
N TYR A 33 -5.25 -1.91 -10.65
CA TYR A 33 -6.61 -2.10 -11.13
C TYR A 33 -7.08 -0.81 -11.79
N ASP A 34 -7.13 -0.79 -13.12
CA ASP A 34 -7.76 0.28 -13.89
C ASP A 34 -9.26 0.06 -13.89
N LEU A 35 -10.04 1.01 -13.37
CA LEU A 35 -11.45 0.85 -13.08
C LEU A 35 -12.31 1.74 -13.99
N SER A 36 -13.43 1.19 -14.43
CA SER A 36 -14.56 1.94 -14.98
C SER A 36 -15.84 1.53 -14.28
N ARG A 37 -16.71 2.48 -13.95
CA ARG A 37 -18.03 2.21 -13.38
C ARG A 37 -18.99 1.88 -14.51
N VAL A 38 -19.71 0.77 -14.36
CA VAL A 38 -20.63 0.25 -15.37
C VAL A 38 -22.04 0.75 -15.09
N PHE A 39 -22.67 1.33 -16.11
CA PHE A 39 -24.04 1.80 -16.15
C PHE A 39 -24.81 1.06 -17.26
N GLN A 40 -26.12 1.28 -17.37
CA GLN A 40 -26.95 0.65 -18.41
C GLN A 40 -26.48 1.04 -19.83
N ASP A 41 -26.06 2.30 -20.01
CA ASP A 41 -25.73 2.86 -21.32
C ASP A 41 -24.23 2.83 -21.65
N GLY A 42 -23.38 2.25 -20.78
CA GLY A 42 -21.95 2.16 -21.01
C GLY A 42 -21.12 2.13 -19.72
N ALA A 43 -19.79 2.18 -19.88
CA ALA A 43 -18.84 2.25 -18.78
C ALA A 43 -18.09 3.59 -18.79
N LEU A 44 -17.98 4.23 -17.63
CA LEU A 44 -17.23 5.47 -17.46
C LEU A 44 -15.94 5.20 -16.69
N PRO A 45 -14.76 5.59 -17.20
CA PRO A 45 -13.52 5.50 -16.45
C PRO A 45 -13.64 6.22 -15.11
N VAL A 46 -13.26 5.55 -14.03
CA VAL A 46 -13.25 6.16 -12.70
C VAL A 46 -11.84 6.39 -12.17
N GLY A 47 -10.82 5.74 -12.73
CA GLY A 47 -9.42 5.88 -12.28
C GLY A 47 -8.85 4.53 -11.85
N ALA A 48 -7.79 4.54 -11.04
CA ALA A 48 -7.06 3.34 -10.67
C ALA A 48 -6.93 3.15 -9.15
N ILE A 49 -6.94 1.89 -8.73
CA ILE A 49 -6.56 1.48 -7.38
C ILE A 49 -5.36 0.55 -7.49
N VAL A 50 -4.32 0.83 -6.70
CA VAL A 50 -3.08 0.06 -6.71
C VAL A 50 -2.95 -0.69 -5.39
N ILE A 51 -2.72 -1.99 -5.45
CA ILE A 51 -2.55 -2.86 -4.28
C ILE A 51 -1.17 -3.49 -4.31
N HIS A 52 -0.44 -3.38 -3.20
CA HIS A 52 0.86 -4.00 -3.01
C HIS A 52 1.09 -4.28 -1.51
N PRO A 53 2.10 -5.07 -1.12
CA PRO A 53 2.52 -5.18 0.27
C PRO A 53 2.82 -3.80 0.89
N ASP A 54 2.74 -3.69 2.21
CA ASP A 54 3.11 -2.47 2.94
C ASP A 54 4.42 -1.86 2.41
N TYR A 55 4.39 -0.57 2.06
CA TYR A 55 5.53 0.16 1.50
C TYR A 55 6.58 0.50 2.57
N ASN A 56 6.26 0.34 3.85
CA ASN A 56 7.21 0.55 4.93
C ASN A 56 8.32 -0.52 4.86
N PRO A 57 9.62 -0.15 4.81
CA PRO A 57 10.70 -1.13 4.78
C PRO A 57 10.72 -2.06 6.01
N PHE A 58 10.29 -1.55 7.16
CA PHE A 58 10.20 -2.28 8.43
C PHE A 58 8.78 -2.16 9.00
N PRO A 59 7.80 -2.90 8.44
CA PRO A 59 6.42 -2.77 8.87
C PRO A 59 6.25 -3.32 10.30
N GLU A 60 5.53 -2.59 11.15
CA GLU A 60 5.24 -3.04 12.52
C GLU A 60 4.37 -4.30 12.54
N VAL A 61 3.46 -4.41 11.57
CA VAL A 61 2.55 -5.54 11.40
C VAL A 61 2.86 -6.21 10.05
N PRO A 62 3.35 -7.46 10.06
CA PRO A 62 3.66 -8.16 8.81
C PRO A 62 2.37 -8.55 8.07
N GLY A 63 2.44 -8.55 6.73
CA GLY A 63 1.35 -9.03 5.86
C GLY A 63 0.23 -8.03 5.61
N LEU A 64 0.37 -6.77 6.03
CA LEU A 64 -0.54 -5.71 5.61
C LEU A 64 -0.38 -5.40 4.12
N LEU A 65 -1.50 -5.05 3.49
CA LEU A 65 -1.54 -4.56 2.13
C LEU A 65 -1.75 -3.06 2.14
N ASN A 66 -0.98 -2.34 1.34
CA ASN A 66 -1.25 -0.96 1.02
C ASN A 66 -2.21 -0.88 -0.16
N VAL A 67 -3.35 -0.21 0.06
CA VAL A 67 -4.34 0.13 -0.95
C VAL A 67 -4.19 1.61 -1.26
N GLN A 68 -3.67 1.90 -2.44
CA GLN A 68 -3.37 3.24 -2.89
C GLN A 68 -4.39 3.70 -3.92
N PHE A 69 -4.83 4.95 -3.79
CA PHE A 69 -5.77 5.57 -4.72
C PHE A 69 -5.00 6.40 -5.76
N GLY A 70 -4.97 5.90 -7.01
CA GLY A 70 -4.17 6.44 -8.10
C GLY A 70 -2.84 5.72 -8.31
N LYS A 71 -2.28 5.89 -9.51
CA LYS A 71 -0.94 5.42 -9.93
C LYS A 71 0.12 6.46 -9.56
N GLY A 72 1.39 6.09 -9.58
CA GLY A 72 2.52 7.01 -9.40
C GLY A 72 3.16 6.97 -8.02
N GLY A 73 3.93 8.01 -7.69
CA GLY A 73 4.81 8.08 -6.52
C GLY A 73 4.10 8.40 -5.20
N ALA A 74 4.82 8.35 -4.07
CA ALA A 74 4.22 8.38 -2.73
C ALA A 74 3.41 9.65 -2.45
N GLU A 75 3.86 10.78 -2.98
CA GLU A 75 3.24 12.08 -2.78
C GLU A 75 1.99 12.25 -3.64
N ARG A 76 1.02 13.02 -3.12
CA ARG A 76 -0.28 13.18 -3.80
C ARG A 76 -0.15 13.85 -5.17
N ASP A 77 0.77 14.78 -5.33
CA ASP A 77 0.99 15.51 -6.58
C ASP A 77 1.73 14.68 -7.65
N GLU A 78 2.35 13.58 -7.25
CA GLU A 78 2.93 12.57 -8.14
C GLU A 78 1.88 11.54 -8.62
N ARG A 79 0.63 11.65 -8.13
CA ARG A 79 -0.44 10.72 -8.48
C ARG A 79 -1.07 11.03 -9.82
N THR A 80 -1.43 9.98 -10.54
CA THR A 80 -2.20 10.00 -11.78
C THR A 80 -3.36 9.00 -11.69
N ASP A 81 -4.38 9.17 -12.52
CA ASP A 81 -5.57 8.31 -12.54
C ASP A 81 -6.21 8.15 -11.15
N VAL A 82 -6.29 9.24 -10.38
CA VAL A 82 -6.87 9.20 -9.03
C VAL A 82 -8.36 8.88 -9.11
N PRO A 83 -8.87 7.92 -8.31
CA PRO A 83 -10.22 7.41 -8.52
C PRO A 83 -11.32 8.39 -8.11
N MET A 84 -12.19 8.73 -9.05
CA MET A 84 -13.40 9.54 -8.86
C MET A 84 -14.56 8.67 -8.36
N LEU A 85 -14.56 8.39 -7.05
CA LEU A 85 -15.56 7.53 -6.39
C LEU A 85 -16.47 8.29 -5.41
N GLY A 86 -16.20 9.57 -5.17
CA GLY A 86 -17.05 10.43 -4.35
C GLY A 86 -18.32 10.87 -5.08
N GLU A 87 -19.42 10.93 -4.34
CA GLU A 87 -20.72 11.35 -4.87
C GLU A 87 -20.86 12.89 -5.01
N GLU A 88 -20.07 13.63 -4.23
CA GLU A 88 -20.10 15.09 -4.16
C GLU A 88 -18.96 15.69 -4.98
N LEU A 89 -19.22 16.72 -5.79
CA LEU A 89 -18.20 17.36 -6.65
C LEU A 89 -17.02 17.93 -5.85
N GLU A 90 -17.27 18.45 -4.64
CA GLU A 90 -16.23 19.00 -3.77
C GLU A 90 -15.34 17.92 -3.12
N ALA A 91 -15.74 16.64 -3.24
CA ALA A 91 -15.08 15.48 -2.65
C ALA A 91 -15.09 14.27 -3.62
N ALA A 92 -14.99 14.54 -4.93
CA ALA A 92 -15.18 13.53 -5.96
C ALA A 92 -14.04 12.51 -6.01
N PHE A 93 -12.81 12.95 -5.77
CA PHE A 93 -11.59 12.13 -5.91
C PHE A 93 -11.16 11.57 -4.57
N ILE A 94 -10.97 10.25 -4.49
CA ILE A 94 -10.42 9.58 -3.31
C ILE A 94 -8.91 9.56 -3.42
N ILE A 95 -8.22 10.07 -2.40
CA ILE A 95 -6.79 10.33 -2.44
C ILE A 95 -6.05 9.61 -1.31
N GLY A 96 -4.74 9.46 -1.48
CA GLY A 96 -3.86 8.83 -0.50
C GLY A 96 -3.92 7.31 -0.58
N HIS A 97 -3.92 6.67 0.59
CA HIS A 97 -3.83 5.21 0.72
C HIS A 97 -4.44 4.73 2.04
N GLN A 98 -4.68 3.43 2.15
CA GLN A 98 -5.08 2.74 3.38
C GLN A 98 -4.26 1.46 3.54
N LEU A 99 -3.74 1.22 4.74
CA LEU A 99 -3.24 -0.09 5.12
C LEU A 99 -4.43 -0.96 5.54
N VAL A 100 -4.52 -2.15 4.96
CA VAL A 100 -5.59 -3.12 5.24
C VAL A 100 -5.00 -4.47 5.59
N ASN A 101 -5.67 -5.19 6.49
CA ASN A 101 -5.29 -6.56 6.82
C ASN A 101 -6.09 -7.54 5.95
N PRO A 102 -5.46 -8.29 5.03
CA PRO A 102 -6.17 -9.28 4.21
C PRO A 102 -6.83 -10.38 5.04
N ALA A 103 -6.38 -10.61 6.29
CA ALA A 103 -6.98 -11.56 7.22
C ALA A 103 -8.36 -11.12 7.75
N ASP A 104 -8.73 -9.83 7.62
CA ASP A 104 -10.09 -9.35 7.95
C ASP A 104 -11.18 -10.05 7.13
N LEU A 105 -10.80 -10.65 6.00
CA LEU A 105 -11.69 -11.38 5.10
C LEU A 105 -11.84 -12.85 5.46
N ASP A 106 -11.04 -13.36 6.39
CA ASP A 106 -11.12 -14.74 6.83
C ASP A 106 -12.33 -14.87 7.75
N VAL A 107 -13.25 -15.78 7.39
CA VAL A 107 -14.48 -16.00 8.15
C VAL A 107 -14.12 -16.70 9.46
N ASP A 108 -14.46 -16.09 10.59
CA ASP A 108 -14.43 -16.79 11.87
C ASP A 108 -15.51 -17.89 11.85
N PRO A 109 -15.13 -19.18 11.94
CA PRO A 109 -16.08 -20.29 11.92
C PRO A 109 -17.05 -20.28 13.11
N GLN A 110 -16.81 -19.46 14.14
CA GLN A 110 -17.66 -19.30 15.32
C GLN A 110 -18.49 -18.01 15.32
N ALA A 111 -18.29 -17.08 14.38
CA ALA A 111 -19.09 -15.87 14.30
C ALA A 111 -20.52 -16.19 13.82
N GLU A 112 -21.52 -15.67 14.53
CA GLU A 112 -22.89 -15.64 14.01
C GLU A 112 -22.87 -14.95 12.64
N LYS A 113 -23.62 -15.49 11.67
CA LYS A 113 -23.61 -15.06 10.26
C LYS A 113 -24.19 -13.64 10.11
N GLU A 114 -23.47 -12.64 10.56
CA GLU A 114 -23.82 -11.24 10.39
C GLU A 114 -22.88 -10.61 9.35
N SER A 115 -23.39 -10.55 8.12
CA SER A 115 -22.76 -9.93 6.94
C SER A 115 -21.47 -10.60 6.41
N ALA A 116 -21.23 -10.45 5.10
CA ALA A 116 -19.98 -10.91 4.48
C ALA A 116 -18.80 -10.12 5.04
N PRO A 117 -17.64 -10.76 5.30
CA PRO A 117 -16.50 -10.07 5.88
C PRO A 117 -15.97 -8.99 4.92
N LYS A 118 -15.57 -7.86 5.50
CA LYS A 118 -15.06 -6.67 4.79
C LYS A 118 -13.69 -6.30 5.36
N VAL A 119 -12.80 -5.79 4.49
CA VAL A 119 -11.54 -5.22 4.98
C VAL A 119 -11.84 -4.02 5.88
N ARG A 120 -11.07 -3.89 6.96
CA ARG A 120 -11.27 -2.82 7.94
C ARG A 120 -10.25 -1.73 7.69
N PHE A 121 -10.75 -0.50 7.53
CA PHE A 121 -9.95 0.72 7.62
C PHE A 121 -10.84 1.85 8.13
N LEU A 122 -10.21 2.88 8.71
CA LEU A 122 -10.93 3.94 9.41
C LEU A 122 -11.46 4.98 8.43
N ARG A 123 -12.77 5.26 8.49
CA ARG A 123 -13.37 6.35 7.71
C ARG A 123 -12.65 7.69 7.90
N GLY A 124 -12.22 7.99 9.13
CA GLY A 124 -11.48 9.23 9.42
C GLY A 124 -10.20 9.40 8.62
N HIS A 125 -9.63 8.30 8.10
CA HIS A 125 -8.42 8.28 7.29
C HIS A 125 -8.70 8.23 5.80
N LEU A 126 -9.94 7.98 5.37
CA LEU A 126 -10.32 8.06 3.96
C LEU A 126 -10.51 9.52 3.56
N ARG A 127 -9.59 10.04 2.74
CA ARG A 127 -9.57 11.44 2.31
C ARG A 127 -10.14 11.57 0.91
N ALA A 128 -10.88 12.64 0.71
CA ALA A 128 -11.48 13.01 -0.57
C ALA A 128 -11.16 14.46 -0.92
N ALA A 129 -11.23 14.79 -2.20
CA ALA A 129 -10.83 16.08 -2.74
C ALA A 129 -11.62 16.44 -4.00
N ALA A 130 -11.77 17.74 -4.27
CA ALA A 130 -12.44 18.25 -5.47
C ALA A 130 -11.65 17.98 -6.76
N THR A 131 -10.32 17.89 -6.67
CA THR A 131 -9.43 17.57 -7.80
C THR A 131 -8.44 16.49 -7.41
N GLU A 132 -7.96 15.75 -8.41
CA GLU A 132 -6.96 14.69 -8.25
C GLU A 132 -5.74 15.18 -7.47
N VAL A 133 -5.21 16.34 -7.86
CA VAL A 133 -4.02 16.97 -7.27
C VAL A 133 -4.32 18.37 -6.74
N LYS A 134 -3.53 18.82 -5.75
CA LYS A 134 -3.39 20.22 -5.28
C LYS A 134 -4.60 20.89 -4.58
N SER A 135 -5.81 20.32 -4.58
CA SER A 135 -6.92 20.88 -3.77
C SER A 135 -6.79 20.54 -2.28
N PRO A 136 -7.39 21.29 -1.36
CA PRO A 136 -7.59 20.80 0.01
C PRO A 136 -8.32 19.45 0.03
N SER A 137 -8.06 18.66 1.07
CA SER A 137 -8.76 17.41 1.29
C SER A 137 -9.72 17.50 2.47
N THR A 138 -10.79 16.72 2.40
CA THR A 138 -11.75 16.53 3.48
C THR A 138 -11.88 15.04 3.78
N THR A 139 -12.51 14.70 4.90
CA THR A 139 -12.85 13.31 5.19
C THR A 139 -14.03 12.90 4.28
N ALA A 140 -13.92 11.73 3.66
CA ALA A 140 -14.98 11.22 2.79
C ALA A 140 -16.33 11.12 3.52
N SER A 141 -17.42 11.33 2.78
CA SER A 141 -18.78 11.12 3.28
C SER A 141 -18.97 9.66 3.74
N LYS A 142 -20.00 9.39 4.56
CA LYS A 142 -20.28 8.03 5.01
C LYS A 142 -20.62 7.10 3.83
N ALA A 143 -21.40 7.58 2.87
CA ALA A 143 -21.79 6.83 1.69
C ALA A 143 -20.58 6.47 0.83
N THR A 144 -19.74 7.46 0.51
CA THR A 144 -18.48 7.26 -0.21
C THR A 144 -17.57 6.25 0.50
N PHE A 145 -17.43 6.37 1.82
CA PHE A 145 -16.63 5.42 2.59
C PHE A 145 -17.13 3.97 2.46
N LEU A 146 -18.44 3.74 2.61
CA LEU A 146 -19.00 2.39 2.48
C LEU A 146 -18.80 1.84 1.06
N ALA A 147 -18.98 2.68 0.04
CA ALA A 147 -18.78 2.27 -1.34
C ALA A 147 -17.32 1.92 -1.65
N VAL A 148 -16.38 2.73 -1.18
CA VAL A 148 -14.94 2.48 -1.31
C VAL A 148 -14.55 1.23 -0.52
N GLN A 149 -15.05 1.05 0.70
CA GLN A 149 -14.78 -0.14 1.50
C GLN A 149 -15.23 -1.43 0.80
N ASP A 150 -16.41 -1.41 0.18
CA ASP A 150 -16.92 -2.56 -0.57
C ASP A 150 -16.08 -2.85 -1.81
N LEU A 151 -15.72 -1.81 -2.56
CA LEU A 151 -14.85 -1.96 -3.72
C LEU A 151 -13.49 -2.52 -3.33
N VAL A 152 -12.84 -1.93 -2.32
CA VAL A 152 -11.52 -2.39 -1.85
C VAL A 152 -11.60 -3.81 -1.30
N THR A 153 -12.67 -4.15 -0.57
CA THR A 153 -12.89 -5.52 -0.07
C THR A 153 -12.84 -6.54 -1.20
N GLU A 154 -13.56 -6.26 -2.29
CA GLU A 154 -13.60 -7.18 -3.43
C GLU A 154 -12.29 -7.20 -4.23
N LEU A 155 -11.62 -6.05 -4.40
CA LEU A 155 -10.29 -6.01 -5.03
C LEU A 155 -9.25 -6.78 -4.22
N VAL A 156 -9.31 -6.75 -2.88
CA VAL A 156 -8.42 -7.56 -2.04
C VAL A 156 -8.73 -9.06 -2.18
N LYS A 157 -10.00 -9.45 -2.32
CA LYS A 157 -10.35 -10.86 -2.63
C LYS A 157 -9.77 -11.30 -3.96
N ILE A 158 -9.92 -10.47 -5.00
CA ILE A 158 -9.34 -10.72 -6.34
C ILE A 158 -7.82 -10.84 -6.23
N TYR A 159 -7.17 -9.90 -5.53
CA TYR A 159 -5.74 -9.90 -5.30
C TYR A 159 -5.26 -11.20 -4.63
N ARG A 160 -5.95 -11.66 -3.59
CA ARG A 160 -5.61 -12.93 -2.90
C ARG A 160 -5.83 -14.16 -3.78
N ALA A 161 -6.82 -14.15 -4.65
CA ALA A 161 -7.16 -15.27 -5.52
C ALA A 161 -6.28 -15.35 -6.79
N ASP A 162 -5.63 -14.25 -7.16
CA ASP A 162 -4.82 -14.18 -8.36
C ASP A 162 -3.49 -14.96 -8.20
N LYS A 163 -3.27 -15.90 -9.12
CA LYS A 163 -2.08 -16.76 -9.15
C LYS A 163 -0.79 -15.99 -9.40
N ALA A 164 -0.86 -14.80 -10.00
CA ALA A 164 0.30 -13.95 -10.24
C ALA A 164 0.74 -13.15 -8.99
N THR A 165 -0.08 -13.12 -7.93
CA THR A 165 0.18 -12.30 -6.73
C THR A 165 1.48 -12.66 -6.04
N ALA A 166 1.76 -13.96 -5.81
CA ALA A 166 3.01 -14.35 -5.15
C ALA A 166 4.27 -13.87 -5.91
N LYS A 167 4.22 -13.85 -7.25
CA LYS A 167 5.33 -13.34 -8.07
C LYS A 167 5.50 -11.82 -7.93
N ARG A 168 4.39 -11.09 -7.92
CA ARG A 168 4.34 -9.63 -7.72
C ARG A 168 4.85 -9.23 -6.34
N GLU A 169 4.40 -9.91 -5.29
CA GLU A 169 4.87 -9.67 -3.92
C GLU A 169 6.37 -9.97 -3.75
N ALA A 170 6.87 -11.03 -4.40
CA ALA A 170 8.31 -11.32 -4.38
C ALA A 170 9.13 -10.24 -5.09
N LYS A 171 8.60 -9.64 -6.17
CA LYS A 171 9.23 -8.51 -6.85
C LYS A 171 9.21 -7.25 -5.97
N TYR A 172 8.08 -6.97 -5.31
CA TYR A 172 7.94 -5.85 -4.40
C TYR A 172 8.84 -5.99 -3.17
N GLY A 173 8.99 -7.22 -2.65
CA GLY A 173 9.92 -7.52 -1.56
C GLY A 173 11.37 -7.17 -1.88
N LYS A 174 11.82 -7.43 -3.12
CA LYS A 174 13.16 -7.04 -3.58
C LYS A 174 13.34 -5.53 -3.69
N PHE A 175 12.29 -4.82 -4.10
CA PHE A 175 12.29 -3.35 -4.10
C PHE A 175 12.43 -2.81 -2.68
N LEU A 176 11.70 -3.38 -1.71
CA LEU A 176 11.85 -3.01 -0.30
C LEU A 176 13.22 -3.39 0.29
N ASP A 177 13.82 -4.50 -0.14
CA ASP A 177 15.17 -4.88 0.31
C ASP A 177 16.22 -3.82 -0.05
N ALA A 178 16.10 -3.18 -1.20
CA ALA A 178 16.97 -2.06 -1.57
C ALA A 178 16.80 -0.89 -0.60
N GLN A 179 15.56 -0.51 -0.26
CA GLN A 179 15.29 0.56 0.71
C GLN A 179 15.76 0.20 2.13
N ARG A 180 15.58 -1.07 2.55
CA ARG A 180 16.09 -1.56 3.84
C ARG A 180 17.61 -1.40 3.92
N ALA A 181 18.32 -1.75 2.84
CA ALA A 181 19.76 -1.59 2.77
C ALA A 181 20.18 -0.12 2.89
N GLU A 182 19.48 0.80 2.20
CA GLU A 182 19.73 2.24 2.29
C GLU A 182 19.52 2.81 3.69
N VAL A 183 18.51 2.30 4.43
CA VAL A 183 18.24 2.73 5.81
C VAL A 183 19.26 2.14 6.80
N LEU A 184 19.70 0.90 6.61
CA LEU A 184 20.60 0.21 7.55
C LEU A 184 22.08 0.58 7.36
N ALA A 185 22.51 0.87 6.12
CA ALA A 185 23.90 1.24 5.83
C ALA A 185 24.45 2.39 6.69
N PRO A 186 23.75 3.53 6.88
CA PRO A 186 24.25 4.61 7.74
C PRO A 186 24.27 4.23 9.22
N GLN A 187 23.32 3.41 9.69
CA GLN A 187 23.29 2.95 11.08
C GLN A 187 24.48 2.04 11.39
N ILE A 188 24.82 1.13 10.47
CA ILE A 188 26.01 0.28 10.57
C ILE A 188 27.26 1.16 10.64
N LYS A 189 27.36 2.17 9.76
CA LYS A 189 28.49 3.10 9.75
C LYS A 189 28.62 3.86 11.07
N GLU A 190 27.51 4.30 11.67
CA GLU A 190 27.53 4.97 12.97
C GLU A 190 28.10 4.06 14.07
N VAL A 191 27.65 2.81 14.12
CA VAL A 191 28.18 1.82 15.06
C VAL A 191 29.67 1.57 14.83
N ASP A 192 30.11 1.45 13.58
CA ASP A 192 31.53 1.28 13.24
C ASP A 192 32.39 2.46 13.71
N ASP A 193 31.88 3.69 13.57
CA ASP A 193 32.58 4.89 14.01
C ASP A 193 32.65 4.96 15.55
N GLN A 194 31.61 4.54 16.26
CA GLN A 194 31.63 4.38 17.72
C GLN A 194 32.65 3.33 18.18
N ILE A 195 32.73 2.18 17.49
CA ILE A 195 33.71 1.13 17.79
C ILE A 195 35.14 1.68 17.64
N LYS A 196 35.44 2.40 16.57
CA LYS A 196 36.77 3.02 16.36
C LYS A 196 37.11 4.02 17.47
N ALA A 197 36.16 4.86 17.87
CA ALA A 197 36.36 5.81 18.97
C ALA A 197 36.68 5.10 20.30
N LEU A 198 35.97 4.02 20.61
CA LEU A 198 36.22 3.19 21.79
C LEU A 198 37.60 2.51 21.74
N GLN A 199 38.02 2.02 20.57
CA GLN A 199 39.35 1.45 20.38
C GLN A 199 40.46 2.48 20.63
N LEU A 200 40.32 3.70 20.11
CA LEU A 200 41.26 4.79 20.37
C LEU A 200 41.32 5.13 21.87
N ARG A 201 40.16 5.18 22.55
CA ARG A 201 40.10 5.43 23.98
C ARG A 201 40.80 4.33 24.79
N LYS A 202 40.63 3.06 24.41
CA LYS A 202 41.33 1.93 25.01
C LYS A 202 42.85 2.05 24.85
N ALA A 203 43.32 2.44 23.67
CA ALA A 203 44.76 2.65 23.42
C ALA A 203 45.31 3.74 24.35
N GLN A 204 44.64 4.90 24.43
CA GLN A 204 45.02 6.00 25.33
C GLN A 204 45.08 5.58 26.81
N LEU A 205 44.12 4.78 27.27
CA LEU A 205 44.09 4.28 28.65
C LEU A 205 45.23 3.27 28.91
N THR A 206 45.54 2.44 27.92
CA THR A 206 46.65 1.47 27.99
C THR A 206 47.99 2.20 28.08
N ASP A 207 48.20 3.22 27.25
CA ASP A 207 49.42 4.05 27.29
C ASP A 207 49.59 4.75 28.63
N LYS A 208 48.50 5.31 29.17
CA LYS A 208 48.50 5.90 30.52
C LYS A 208 48.88 4.88 31.60
N LEU A 209 48.29 3.68 31.56
CA LEU A 209 48.61 2.62 32.51
C LEU A 209 50.08 2.19 32.43
N ASN A 210 50.61 2.03 31.22
CA ASN A 210 52.01 1.69 31.00
C ASN A 210 52.95 2.78 31.53
N GLY A 211 52.57 4.06 31.37
CA GLY A 211 53.28 5.19 31.99
C GLY A 211 53.37 5.08 33.51
N TYR A 212 52.31 4.62 34.20
CA TYR A 212 52.35 4.38 35.65
C TYR A 212 53.13 3.14 36.07
N LYS A 213 53.27 2.13 35.20
CA LYS A 213 54.01 0.90 35.50
C LYS A 213 55.53 1.01 35.26
N ALA A 214 55.96 2.00 34.49
CA ALA A 214 57.36 2.22 34.15
C ALA A 214 58.09 3.22 35.09
N ALA A 215 57.37 3.80 36.05
CA ALA A 215 57.89 4.70 37.10
C ALA A 215 58.07 3.94 38.41
#